data_AF-A0A9P1EST1-F1
#
_entry.id   AF-A0A9P1EST1-F1
#
_cell.length_a   1.000
_cell.length_b   1.000
_cell.length_c   1.000
_cell.angle_alpha   90.00
_cell.angle_beta   90.00
_cell.angle_gamma   90.00
#
_symmetry.space_group_name_H-M   'P 1'
#
loop_
_entity.id
_entity.type
_entity.pdbx_description
1 polymer ?
#
loop_
_entity_poly.entity_id
_entity_poly.type
_entity_poly.pdbx_seq_one_letter_code
_entity_poly.pdbx_strand_id
1 'polypeptide(L)'
;MSNEENEVKPWKVRCLLTIGGLFGAHRLYLRQIPESFVFFSTLGVFLIGWLYDSFMFRYEVEEYNRAIRDSDGDQEKEKYKKGKLQAAQSKFVGFSFTRFVYSVFYGSYVGVATWLACTVTFGWTDIDSLLFIAVLAVGVTFGVYIIGQCGGQSRELSYIWLAAFSSMFIMVRLAQTTVFRAIFFTAIVSTVIGNRSAKTKRRRHTWKHFVFWSSLYLMLICVILLGCSRKVADKQVTATRPGTFRETTSVGSLLRDRIFDPKKVHSFFADSPLIEYHSKSDQNAKKAPKKTGKLPFWQQVWSGELFDELTGAAHLTKIDWIELLTTFIVDVLRAEARVIDRITTVEPFKWALWRSYLIHRFSLDPLISDDRIRSECRKWLKTDREAAKNEKTGRDFSVLAARQACTTFQL
;
A
#
# COMPACT_ATOMS: atom_id res chain seq x y z
N MET A 1 -20.91 28.89 37.23
CA MET A 1 -21.24 27.47 37.51
C MET A 1 -21.59 26.66 36.25
N SER A 2 -21.55 27.25 35.04
CA SER A 2 -21.89 26.57 33.76
C SER A 2 -20.72 25.88 33.04
N ASN A 3 -19.48 26.04 33.51
CA ASN A 3 -18.29 25.65 32.74
C ASN A 3 -17.78 24.24 33.05
N GLU A 4 -18.00 23.74 34.28
CA GLU A 4 -17.61 22.37 34.67
C GLU A 4 -18.42 21.28 33.96
N GLU A 5 -19.66 21.55 33.55
CA GLU A 5 -20.48 20.57 32.82
C GLU A 5 -19.99 20.32 31.38
N ASN A 6 -19.30 21.29 30.77
CA ASN A 6 -18.82 21.18 29.39
C ASN A 6 -17.41 20.58 29.29
N GLU A 7 -16.69 20.42 30.40
CA GLU A 7 -15.35 19.85 30.41
C GLU A 7 -15.37 18.34 30.18
N VAL A 8 -14.42 17.88 29.37
CA VAL A 8 -14.25 16.47 29.07
C VAL A 8 -13.55 15.79 30.24
N LYS A 9 -14.19 14.76 30.80
CA LYS A 9 -13.60 13.92 31.86
C LYS A 9 -12.64 12.89 31.25
N PRO A 10 -11.38 12.77 31.74
CA PRO A 10 -10.39 11.86 31.16
C PRO A 10 -10.81 10.38 31.13
N TRP A 11 -11.57 9.93 32.14
CA TRP A 11 -12.01 8.53 32.21
C TRP A 11 -12.97 8.15 31.07
N LYS A 12 -13.81 9.09 30.58
CA LYS A 12 -14.70 8.86 29.43
C LYS A 12 -13.89 8.59 28.17
N VAL A 13 -12.85 9.38 27.95
CA VAL A 13 -11.92 9.22 26.81
C VAL A 13 -11.21 7.88 26.88
N ARG A 14 -10.79 7.46 28.08
CA ARG A 14 -10.17 6.14 28.28
C ARG A 14 -11.13 5.00 27.93
N CYS A 15 -12.39 5.05 28.36
CA CYS A 15 -13.39 4.04 27.98
C CYS A 15 -13.60 3.97 26.46
N LEU A 16 -13.69 5.12 25.79
CA LEU A 16 -13.82 5.19 24.33
C LEU A 16 -12.58 4.66 23.61
N LEU A 17 -11.39 4.90 24.14
CA LEU A 17 -10.14 4.38 23.59
C LEU A 17 -10.07 2.85 23.71
N THR A 18 -10.56 2.26 24.80
CA THR A 18 -10.55 0.81 24.98
C THR A 18 -11.58 0.10 24.09
N ILE A 19 -12.80 0.64 23.98
CA ILE A 19 -13.89 -0.02 23.23
C ILE A 19 -13.83 0.29 21.73
N GLY A 20 -13.48 1.52 21.37
CA GLY A 20 -13.53 2.05 20.00
C GLY A 20 -12.26 2.75 19.54
N GLY A 21 -11.13 2.56 20.22
CA GLY A 21 -9.88 3.25 19.92
C GLY A 21 -9.31 2.93 18.53
N LEU A 22 -9.47 1.69 18.07
CA LEU A 22 -9.06 1.28 16.72
C LEU A 22 -9.80 2.04 15.61
N PHE A 23 -11.04 2.44 15.88
CA PHE A 23 -11.86 3.24 14.96
C PHE A 23 -11.72 4.75 15.20
N GLY A 24 -10.89 5.18 16.16
CA GLY A 24 -10.67 6.59 16.47
C GLY A 24 -11.81 7.26 17.24
N ALA A 25 -12.62 6.50 17.99
CA ALA A 25 -13.77 7.04 18.74
C ALA A 25 -13.39 8.07 19.80
N HIS A 26 -12.22 7.91 20.44
CA HIS A 26 -11.68 8.86 21.42
C HIS A 26 -11.37 10.23 20.79
N ARG A 27 -10.77 10.24 19.59
CA ARG A 27 -10.50 11.48 18.82
C ARG A 27 -11.77 12.13 18.31
N LEU A 28 -12.76 11.31 17.93
CA LEU A 28 -14.07 11.82 17.52
C LEU A 28 -14.77 12.57 18.67
N TYR A 29 -14.66 12.03 19.89
CA TYR A 29 -15.22 12.66 21.09
C TYR A 29 -14.53 13.98 21.44
N LEU A 30 -13.21 14.09 21.21
CA LEU A 30 -12.46 15.35 21.32
C LEU A 30 -12.67 16.31 20.14
N ARG A 31 -13.64 16.04 19.25
CA ARG A 31 -13.96 16.85 18.05
C ARG A 31 -12.79 17.01 17.08
N GLN A 32 -11.81 16.11 17.14
CA GLN A 32 -10.70 16.03 16.20
C GLN A 32 -11.09 15.17 14.98
N ILE A 33 -12.05 15.68 14.19
CA ILE A 33 -12.66 14.90 13.10
C ILE A 33 -11.66 14.37 12.06
N PRO A 34 -10.70 15.16 11.53
CA PRO A 34 -9.75 14.66 10.53
C PRO A 34 -8.83 13.57 11.08
N GLU A 35 -8.39 13.72 12.33
CA GLU A 35 -7.50 12.76 13.00
C GLU A 35 -8.23 11.46 13.32
N SER A 36 -9.50 11.55 13.73
CA SER A 36 -10.38 10.39 13.89
C SER A 36 -10.58 9.62 12.57
N PHE A 37 -10.78 10.33 11.45
CA PHE A 37 -10.89 9.68 10.14
C PHE A 37 -9.59 8.99 9.72
N VAL A 38 -8.42 9.59 9.96
CA VAL A 38 -7.11 8.97 9.70
C VAL A 38 -6.93 7.72 10.56
N PHE A 39 -7.34 7.76 11.83
CA PHE A 39 -7.37 6.57 12.68
C PHE A 39 -8.29 5.49 12.10
N PHE A 40 -9.52 5.85 11.70
CA PHE A 40 -10.46 4.92 11.10
C PHE A 40 -9.92 4.26 9.82
N SER A 41 -9.35 5.05 8.91
CA SER A 41 -8.88 4.55 7.61
C SER A 41 -7.65 3.65 7.72
N THR A 42 -6.82 3.87 8.75
CA THR A 42 -5.58 3.11 8.99
C THR A 42 -5.69 2.06 10.09
N LEU A 43 -6.90 1.82 10.61
CA LEU A 43 -7.18 0.92 11.74
C LEU A 43 -6.31 1.27 12.98
N GLY A 44 -6.31 2.54 13.35
CA GLY A 44 -5.58 3.10 14.49
C GLY A 44 -4.11 3.42 14.22
N VAL A 45 -3.73 3.52 12.94
CA VAL A 45 -2.35 3.51 12.40
C VAL A 45 -1.61 2.25 12.83
N PHE A 46 -2.07 1.12 12.31
CA PHE A 46 -1.49 -0.22 12.50
C PHE A 46 -1.26 -0.59 13.98
N LEU A 47 -2.24 -0.30 14.85
CA LEU A 47 -2.21 -0.55 16.31
C LEU A 47 -1.20 0.29 17.12
N ILE A 48 -0.16 0.83 16.48
CA ILE A 48 0.87 1.64 17.13
C ILE A 48 0.28 2.98 17.58
N GLY A 49 -0.55 3.62 16.76
CA GLY A 49 -1.21 4.87 17.14
C GLY A 49 -2.15 4.69 18.33
N TRP A 50 -2.84 3.56 18.40
CA TRP A 50 -3.67 3.20 19.57
C TRP A 50 -2.85 2.99 20.85
N LEU A 51 -1.68 2.36 20.75
CA LEU A 51 -0.75 2.23 21.88
C LEU A 51 -0.20 3.58 22.32
N TYR A 52 0.20 4.44 21.38
CA TYR A 52 0.68 5.80 21.67
C TYR A 52 -0.38 6.63 22.40
N ASP A 53 -1.62 6.63 21.90
CA ASP A 53 -2.73 7.38 22.51
C ASP A 53 -3.10 6.83 23.90
N SER A 54 -2.86 5.54 24.17
CA SER A 54 -3.07 4.94 25.49
C SER A 54 -2.22 5.56 26.59
N PHE A 55 -1.04 6.09 26.25
CA PHE A 55 -0.20 6.84 27.18
C PHE A 55 -0.48 8.35 27.14
N MET A 56 -0.78 8.90 25.96
CA MET A 56 -0.85 10.36 25.75
C MET A 56 -2.23 10.98 26.02
N PHE A 57 -3.30 10.18 26.20
CA PHE A 57 -4.68 10.69 26.28
C PHE A 57 -4.91 11.79 27.34
N ARG A 58 -4.18 11.79 28.46
CA ARG A 58 -4.33 12.80 29.52
C ARG A 58 -3.98 14.20 29.02
N TYR A 59 -2.84 14.32 28.35
CA TYR A 59 -2.37 15.58 27.79
C TYR A 59 -3.34 16.12 26.74
N GLU A 60 -3.91 15.22 25.93
CA GLU A 60 -4.86 15.61 24.87
C GLU A 60 -6.19 16.12 25.44
N VAL A 61 -6.68 15.51 26.51
CA VAL A 61 -7.88 15.99 27.23
C VAL A 61 -7.61 17.33 27.91
N GLU A 62 -6.46 17.51 28.53
CA GLU A 62 -6.06 18.77 29.16
C GLU A 62 -5.94 19.90 28.13
N GLU A 63 -5.33 19.63 26.97
CA GLU A 63 -5.23 20.58 25.86
C GLU A 63 -6.62 20.95 25.33
N TYR A 64 -7.51 19.97 25.15
CA TYR A 64 -8.89 20.22 24.69
C TYR A 64 -9.70 21.03 25.70
N ASN A 65 -9.63 20.71 26.99
CA ASN A 65 -10.33 21.45 28.03
C ASN A 65 -9.80 22.89 28.16
N ARG A 66 -8.49 23.09 28.01
CA ARG A 66 -7.88 24.43 27.93
C ARG A 66 -8.47 25.23 26.77
N ALA A 67 -8.57 24.62 25.59
CA ALA A 67 -9.15 25.27 24.41
C ALA A 67 -10.65 25.61 24.57
N ILE A 68 -11.41 24.86 25.38
CA ILE A 68 -12.80 25.20 25.74
C ILE A 68 -12.82 26.46 26.63
N ARG A 69 -12.00 26.50 27.68
CA ARG A 69 -11.90 27.65 28.60
C ARG A 69 -11.56 28.94 27.87
N ASP A 70 -10.62 28.87 26.92
CA ASP A 70 -10.21 30.00 26.08
C ASP A 70 -11.31 30.45 25.10
N SER A 71 -12.32 29.62 24.83
CA SER A 71 -13.43 29.94 23.91
C SER A 71 -14.64 30.57 24.60
N ASP A 72 -14.79 30.36 25.90
CA ASP A 72 -15.92 30.85 26.71
C ASP A 72 -15.60 32.22 27.36
N GLY A 73 -14.31 32.53 27.51
CA GLY A 73 -13.82 33.84 27.95
C GLY A 73 -13.94 34.90 26.85
N ASP A 74 -15.10 35.54 26.75
CA ASP A 74 -15.37 36.71 25.90
C ASP A 74 -14.56 37.99 26.26
N GLN A 75 -13.54 37.91 27.13
CA GLN A 75 -12.71 39.04 27.54
C GLN A 75 -11.75 39.56 26.46
N GLU A 76 -11.58 38.86 25.33
CA GLU A 76 -10.67 39.26 24.23
C GLU A 76 -11.36 39.79 22.96
N LYS A 77 -12.69 39.91 22.95
CA LYS A 77 -13.43 40.64 21.90
C LYS A 77 -12.95 42.11 21.79
N GLU A 78 -12.30 42.66 22.82
CA GLU A 78 -11.71 44.02 22.86
C GLU A 78 -10.27 44.14 22.32
N LYS A 79 -9.43 43.10 22.42
CA LYS A 79 -8.08 43.05 21.79
C LYS A 79 -8.16 42.87 20.26
N TYR A 80 -9.30 42.32 19.83
CA TYR A 80 -9.73 41.92 18.50
C TYR A 80 -9.73 43.03 17.43
N LYS A 81 -9.77 44.32 17.82
CA LYS A 81 -9.81 45.45 16.87
C LYS A 81 -8.43 46.05 16.57
N LYS A 82 -7.53 46.14 17.55
CA LYS A 82 -6.18 46.74 17.41
C LYS A 82 -5.12 45.77 16.82
N GLY A 83 -5.23 44.46 17.06
CA GLY A 83 -4.33 43.45 16.48
C GLY A 83 -4.64 43.05 15.02
N LYS A 84 -5.77 43.51 14.47
CA LYS A 84 -6.34 43.08 13.18
C LYS A 84 -5.46 43.38 11.96
N LEU A 85 -4.59 44.39 12.05
CA LEU A 85 -3.61 44.76 11.02
C LEU A 85 -2.29 43.96 11.10
N GLN A 86 -1.83 43.57 12.29
CA GLN A 86 -0.61 42.74 12.45
C GLN A 86 -0.92 41.23 12.31
N ALA A 87 -2.13 40.79 12.66
CA ALA A 87 -2.61 39.41 12.56
C ALA A 87 -2.94 38.93 11.13
N ALA A 88 -2.95 39.82 10.14
CA ALA A 88 -2.99 39.41 8.73
C ALA A 88 -1.62 38.90 8.24
N GLN A 89 -0.53 39.36 8.86
CA GLN A 89 0.86 39.14 8.47
C GLN A 89 1.51 37.93 9.19
N SER A 90 0.99 37.52 10.36
CA SER A 90 1.45 36.35 11.14
C SER A 90 0.68 35.03 10.86
N LYS A 91 -0.13 35.00 9.79
CA LYS A 91 -1.07 33.91 9.46
C LYS A 91 -0.44 32.65 8.87
N PHE A 92 0.88 32.60 8.74
CA PHE A 92 1.58 31.43 8.24
C PHE A 92 1.89 30.49 9.40
N VAL A 93 1.37 29.27 9.29
CA VAL A 93 1.68 28.19 10.21
C VAL A 93 3.17 27.84 10.07
N GLY A 94 3.89 27.74 11.18
CA GLY A 94 5.28 27.29 11.19
C GLY A 94 5.44 25.87 10.65
N PHE A 95 6.57 25.59 10.00
CA PHE A 95 6.85 24.26 9.47
C PHE A 95 6.99 23.24 10.61
N SER A 96 6.23 22.14 10.53
CA SER A 96 6.37 20.99 11.40
C SER A 96 6.81 19.79 10.59
N PHE A 97 8.02 19.30 10.87
CA PHE A 97 8.57 18.14 10.18
C PHE A 97 7.70 16.88 10.37
N THR A 98 7.24 16.65 11.59
CA THR A 98 6.38 15.50 11.93
C THR A 98 5.10 15.49 11.09
N ARG A 99 4.40 16.63 10.96
CA ARG A 99 3.19 16.73 10.12
C ARG A 99 3.49 16.60 8.64
N PHE A 100 4.64 17.11 8.19
CA PHE A 100 5.10 16.91 6.82
C PHE A 100 5.25 15.42 6.51
N VAL A 101 5.95 14.68 7.36
CA VAL A 101 6.17 13.24 7.20
C VAL A 101 4.85 12.47 7.21
N TYR A 102 3.95 12.74 8.18
CA TYR A 102 2.63 12.10 8.21
C TYR A 102 1.79 12.39 6.97
N SER A 103 1.85 13.63 6.46
CA SER A 103 1.12 14.03 5.25
C SER A 103 1.64 13.29 4.01
N VAL A 104 2.95 13.12 3.87
CA VAL A 104 3.56 12.39 2.74
C VAL A 104 3.19 10.91 2.78
N PHE A 105 3.31 10.26 3.93
CA PHE A 105 2.99 8.83 4.06
C PHE A 105 1.50 8.57 3.87
N TYR A 106 0.63 9.36 4.49
CA TYR A 106 -0.81 9.20 4.33
C TYR A 106 -1.28 9.55 2.90
N GLY A 107 -0.72 10.59 2.28
CA GLY A 107 -0.95 10.93 0.88
C GLY A 107 -0.55 9.79 -0.06
N SER A 108 0.62 9.18 0.19
CA SER A 108 1.11 8.04 -0.57
C SER A 108 0.24 6.80 -0.36
N TYR A 109 -0.22 6.55 0.87
CA TYR A 109 -1.13 5.46 1.21
C TYR A 109 -2.45 5.55 0.43
N VAL A 110 -3.13 6.71 0.46
CA VAL A 110 -4.38 6.91 -0.29
C VAL A 110 -4.13 6.87 -1.80
N GLY A 111 -2.98 7.36 -2.27
CA GLY A 111 -2.57 7.25 -3.67
C GLY A 111 -2.40 5.81 -4.14
N VAL A 112 -1.73 4.97 -3.34
CA VAL A 112 -1.56 3.53 -3.63
C VAL A 112 -2.89 2.79 -3.56
N ALA A 113 -3.75 3.10 -2.60
CA ALA A 113 -5.10 2.53 -2.54
C ALA A 113 -5.93 2.90 -3.79
N THR A 114 -5.81 4.15 -4.26
CA THR A 114 -6.47 4.60 -5.50
C THR A 114 -5.92 3.87 -6.73
N TRP A 115 -4.60 3.70 -6.81
CA TRP A 115 -3.94 2.90 -7.85
C TRP A 115 -4.41 1.45 -7.86
N LEU A 116 -4.49 0.83 -6.68
CA LEU A 116 -5.00 -0.52 -6.53
C LEU A 116 -6.45 -0.60 -7.00
N ALA A 117 -7.30 0.34 -6.62
CA ALA A 117 -8.69 0.38 -7.08
C ALA A 117 -8.80 0.51 -8.61
N CYS A 118 -8.00 1.37 -9.25
CA CYS A 118 -8.02 1.55 -10.70
C CYS A 118 -7.56 0.30 -11.46
N THR A 119 -6.45 -0.32 -11.03
CA THR A 119 -5.90 -1.52 -11.68
C THR A 119 -6.84 -2.72 -11.54
N VAL A 120 -7.41 -2.91 -10.35
CA VAL A 120 -8.34 -3.99 -10.05
C VAL A 120 -9.67 -3.84 -10.78
N THR A 121 -10.22 -2.62 -10.86
CA THR A 121 -11.56 -2.38 -11.42
C THR A 121 -11.55 -2.30 -12.93
N PHE A 122 -10.64 -1.51 -13.49
CA PHE A 122 -10.63 -1.18 -14.91
C PHE A 122 -9.57 -1.96 -15.69
N GLY A 123 -8.67 -2.68 -15.01
CA GLY A 123 -7.54 -3.33 -15.67
C GLY A 123 -6.59 -2.33 -16.33
N TRP A 124 -6.58 -1.07 -15.87
CA TRP A 124 -5.70 -0.04 -16.42
C TRP A 124 -4.25 -0.36 -16.06
N THR A 125 -3.57 -0.99 -17.00
CA THR A 125 -2.11 -1.19 -16.98
C THR A 125 -1.38 -0.10 -17.76
N ASP A 126 -2.10 0.68 -18.58
CA ASP A 126 -1.56 1.79 -19.35
C ASP A 126 -1.34 3.02 -18.45
N ILE A 127 -0.16 3.06 -17.86
CA ILE A 127 0.29 4.13 -16.95
C ILE A 127 0.27 5.51 -17.64
N ASP A 128 0.39 5.53 -18.97
CA ASP A 128 0.42 6.76 -19.75
C ASP A 128 -0.95 7.43 -19.89
N SER A 129 -2.08 6.78 -19.59
CA SER A 129 -3.39 7.41 -19.76
C SER A 129 -3.55 8.68 -18.92
N LEU A 130 -3.94 9.80 -19.54
CA LEU A 130 -4.14 11.07 -18.83
C LEU A 130 -5.22 10.95 -17.75
N LEU A 131 -6.25 10.15 -18.03
CA LEU A 131 -7.34 9.88 -17.09
C LEU A 131 -6.83 9.14 -15.84
N PHE A 132 -5.93 8.18 -16.02
CA PHE A 132 -5.30 7.47 -14.90
C PHE A 132 -4.46 8.41 -14.03
N ILE A 133 -3.64 9.26 -14.65
CA ILE A 133 -2.85 10.29 -13.96
C ILE A 133 -3.76 11.23 -13.15
N ALA A 134 -4.86 11.69 -13.74
CA ALA A 134 -5.81 12.59 -13.07
C ALA A 134 -6.46 11.93 -11.84
N VAL A 135 -6.92 10.68 -11.97
CA VAL A 135 -7.55 9.94 -10.85
C VAL A 135 -6.55 9.69 -9.72
N LEU A 136 -5.32 9.28 -10.04
CA LEU A 136 -4.28 9.09 -9.02
C LEU A 136 -3.90 10.39 -8.31
N ALA A 137 -3.78 11.49 -9.06
CA ALA A 137 -3.50 12.80 -8.48
C ALA A 137 -4.61 13.24 -7.52
N VAL A 138 -5.88 12.97 -7.84
CA VAL A 138 -7.02 13.21 -6.94
C VAL A 138 -6.90 12.39 -5.66
N GLY A 139 -6.55 11.11 -5.75
CA GLY A 139 -6.30 10.25 -4.58
C GLY A 139 -5.23 10.80 -3.64
N VAL A 140 -4.05 11.15 -4.18
CA VAL A 140 -2.96 11.76 -3.40
C VAL A 140 -3.39 13.10 -2.79
N THR A 141 -4.10 13.92 -3.57
CA THR A 141 -4.61 15.23 -3.13
C THR A 141 -5.52 15.08 -1.92
N PHE A 142 -6.48 14.14 -1.95
CA PHE A 142 -7.37 13.91 -0.82
C PHE A 142 -6.62 13.43 0.43
N GLY A 143 -5.64 12.53 0.27
CA GLY A 143 -4.80 12.11 1.40
C GLY A 143 -4.05 13.29 2.04
N VAL A 144 -3.35 14.09 1.25
CA VAL A 144 -2.60 15.27 1.73
C VAL A 144 -3.52 16.34 2.32
N TYR A 145 -4.69 16.56 1.72
CA TYR A 145 -5.68 17.52 2.18
C TYR A 145 -6.25 17.15 3.56
N ILE A 146 -6.57 15.88 3.78
CA ILE A 146 -7.14 15.38 5.03
C ILE A 146 -6.16 15.59 6.19
N ILE A 147 -4.89 15.22 6.04
CA ILE A 147 -3.87 15.49 7.07
C ILE A 147 -3.63 16.99 7.23
N GLY A 148 -3.68 17.74 6.13
CA GLY A 148 -3.54 19.18 6.16
C GLY A 148 -4.62 19.92 6.93
N GLN A 149 -5.72 19.25 7.23
CA GLN A 149 -6.84 19.77 7.99
C GLN A 149 -6.76 19.45 9.50
N CYS A 150 -5.82 18.60 9.92
CA CYS A 150 -5.57 18.25 11.32
C CYS A 150 -5.04 19.45 12.13
N GLY A 151 -5.21 19.42 13.45
CA GLY A 151 -4.73 20.48 14.34
C GLY A 151 -5.32 21.87 14.11
N GLY A 152 -6.55 21.97 13.56
CA GLY A 152 -7.25 23.26 13.37
C GLY A 152 -6.68 24.14 12.25
N GLN A 153 -5.86 23.58 11.37
CA GLN A 153 -5.32 24.26 10.19
C GLN A 153 -6.21 24.00 8.99
N SER A 154 -6.27 24.91 8.03
CA SER A 154 -6.90 24.65 6.74
C SER A 154 -5.92 24.93 5.62
N ARG A 155 -5.87 24.02 4.65
CA ARG A 155 -5.14 24.20 3.40
C ARG A 155 -6.14 24.34 2.27
N GLU A 156 -5.76 25.07 1.24
CA GLU A 156 -6.60 25.23 0.06
C GLU A 156 -6.41 24.01 -0.85
N LEU A 157 -7.52 23.33 -1.19
CA LEU A 157 -7.51 22.09 -1.96
C LEU A 157 -6.94 22.27 -3.38
N SER A 158 -7.20 23.42 -4.01
CA SER A 158 -6.80 23.71 -5.39
C SER A 158 -5.29 23.71 -5.59
N TYR A 159 -4.52 24.29 -4.65
CA TYR A 159 -3.06 24.31 -4.74
C TYR A 159 -2.46 22.91 -4.59
N ILE A 160 -3.03 22.09 -3.70
CA ILE A 160 -2.59 20.70 -3.51
C ILE A 160 -2.88 19.90 -4.78
N TRP A 161 -4.07 20.07 -5.36
CA TRP A 161 -4.45 19.37 -6.59
C TRP A 161 -3.59 19.77 -7.78
N LEU A 162 -3.36 21.07 -8.00
CA LEU A 162 -2.52 21.56 -9.09
C LEU A 162 -1.08 21.05 -8.96
N ALA A 163 -0.54 21.06 -7.73
CA ALA A 163 0.76 20.49 -7.42
C ALA A 163 0.80 18.98 -7.71
N ALA A 164 -0.20 18.23 -7.22
CA ALA A 164 -0.25 16.79 -7.38
C ALA A 164 -0.39 16.38 -8.85
N PHE A 165 -1.30 17.04 -9.60
CA PHE A 165 -1.52 16.75 -11.00
C PHE A 165 -0.29 17.06 -11.86
N SER A 166 0.32 18.23 -11.67
CA SER A 166 1.53 18.62 -12.41
C SER A 166 2.73 17.72 -12.09
N SER A 167 2.99 17.41 -10.82
CA SER A 167 4.10 16.52 -10.45
C SER A 167 3.87 15.09 -10.92
N MET A 168 2.63 14.59 -10.83
CA MET A 168 2.29 13.24 -11.29
C MET A 168 2.45 13.12 -12.82
N PHE A 169 1.99 14.14 -13.55
CA PHE A 169 2.16 14.22 -14.99
C PHE A 169 3.64 14.23 -15.40
N ILE A 170 4.47 15.04 -14.74
CA ILE A 170 5.91 15.10 -14.99
C ILE A 170 6.59 13.76 -14.68
N MET A 171 6.30 13.16 -13.52
CA MET A 171 6.94 11.93 -13.07
C MET A 171 6.58 10.73 -13.96
N VAL A 172 5.33 10.66 -14.42
CA VAL A 172 4.86 9.57 -15.28
C VAL A 172 5.28 9.79 -16.73
N ARG A 173 4.99 10.95 -17.33
CA ARG A 173 5.17 11.17 -18.77
C ARG A 173 6.60 11.57 -19.16
N LEU A 174 7.25 12.41 -18.37
CA LEU A 174 8.58 12.95 -18.71
C LEU A 174 9.69 12.10 -18.12
N ALA A 175 9.58 11.77 -16.83
CA ALA A 175 10.62 11.03 -16.12
C ALA A 175 10.51 9.50 -16.27
N GLN A 176 9.41 9.00 -16.85
CA GLN A 176 9.15 7.56 -17.06
C GLN A 176 9.40 6.72 -15.80
N THR A 177 9.03 7.26 -14.64
CA THR A 177 9.22 6.59 -13.35
C THR A 177 8.11 5.59 -13.06
N THR A 178 8.36 4.66 -12.16
CA THR A 178 7.34 3.70 -11.70
C THR A 178 6.21 4.44 -10.96
N VAL A 179 5.00 3.88 -11.00
CA VAL A 179 3.82 4.53 -10.41
C VAL A 179 3.99 4.78 -8.91
N PHE A 180 4.59 3.85 -8.17
CA PHE A 180 4.84 4.01 -6.74
C PHE A 180 5.77 5.19 -6.43
N ARG A 181 6.84 5.35 -7.23
CA ARG A 181 7.75 6.49 -7.12
C ARG A 181 7.04 7.79 -7.47
N ALA A 182 6.28 7.79 -8.56
CA ALA A 182 5.50 8.95 -8.99
C ALA A 182 4.51 9.38 -7.88
N ILE A 183 3.80 8.43 -7.25
CA ILE A 183 2.90 8.70 -6.11
C ILE A 183 3.68 9.32 -4.94
N PHE A 184 4.81 8.72 -4.55
CA PHE A 184 5.60 9.20 -3.41
C PHE A 184 6.16 10.62 -3.64
N PHE A 185 6.77 10.87 -4.80
CA PHE A 185 7.25 12.21 -5.16
C PHE A 185 6.10 13.23 -5.27
N THR A 186 4.97 12.81 -5.83
CA THR A 186 3.77 13.65 -5.91
C THR A 186 3.24 14.01 -4.53
N ALA A 187 3.25 13.07 -3.57
CA ALA A 187 2.87 13.33 -2.19
C ALA A 187 3.83 14.33 -1.50
N ILE A 188 5.13 14.28 -1.79
CA ILE A 188 6.11 15.26 -1.31
C ILE A 188 5.80 16.65 -1.87
N VAL A 189 5.72 16.80 -3.19
CA VAL A 189 5.53 18.10 -3.85
C VAL A 189 4.20 18.74 -3.44
N SER A 190 3.12 17.96 -3.44
CA SER A 190 1.80 18.41 -3.02
C SER A 190 1.74 18.77 -1.53
N THR A 191 2.48 18.07 -0.66
CA THR A 191 2.61 18.44 0.76
C THR A 191 3.40 19.74 0.94
N VAL A 192 4.50 19.94 0.22
CA VAL A 192 5.29 21.18 0.29
C VAL A 192 4.44 22.38 -0.14
N ILE A 193 3.76 22.27 -1.28
CA ILE A 193 2.91 23.35 -1.81
C ILE A 193 1.68 23.56 -0.91
N GLY A 194 1.06 22.48 -0.43
CA GLY A 194 -0.05 22.54 0.52
C GLY A 194 0.32 23.23 1.83
N ASN A 195 1.51 22.96 2.37
CA ASN A 195 2.00 23.59 3.61
C ASN A 195 2.18 25.10 3.44
N ARG A 196 2.63 25.57 2.27
CA ARG A 196 2.73 27.01 1.97
C ARG A 196 1.37 27.71 1.98
N SER A 197 0.29 26.98 1.67
CA SER A 197 -1.07 27.49 1.72
C SER A 197 -1.74 27.36 3.10
N ALA A 198 -1.02 26.90 4.14
CA ALA A 198 -1.61 26.64 5.44
C ALA A 198 -2.03 27.93 6.14
N LYS A 199 -3.31 27.98 6.55
CA LYS A 199 -3.90 29.07 7.33
C LYS A 199 -4.52 28.50 8.59
N THR A 200 -4.36 29.18 9.72
CA THR A 200 -5.12 28.84 10.93
C THR A 200 -6.58 29.23 10.75
N LYS A 201 -7.49 28.25 10.81
CA LYS A 201 -8.93 28.49 10.61
C LYS A 201 -9.73 27.77 11.69
N ARG A 202 -10.44 28.55 12.51
CA ARG A 202 -11.26 28.07 13.63
C ARG A 202 -12.54 27.31 13.21
N ARG A 203 -12.66 26.89 11.94
CA ARG A 203 -13.87 26.23 11.42
C ARG A 203 -13.94 24.81 12.01
N ARG A 204 -14.92 24.58 12.88
CA ARG A 204 -15.17 23.26 13.47
C ARG A 204 -15.73 22.32 12.40
N HIS A 205 -15.03 21.22 12.14
CA HIS A 205 -15.57 20.12 11.36
C HIS A 205 -16.70 19.48 12.15
N THR A 206 -17.85 19.32 11.50
CA THR A 206 -18.99 18.60 12.05
C THR A 206 -18.85 17.10 11.81
N TRP A 207 -19.60 16.30 12.57
CA TRP A 207 -19.68 14.85 12.39
C TRP A 207 -20.10 14.44 10.96
N LYS A 208 -20.82 15.31 10.24
CA LYS A 208 -21.16 15.10 8.82
C LYS A 208 -19.92 14.91 7.93
N HIS A 209 -18.83 15.63 8.21
CA HIS A 209 -17.58 15.45 7.47
C HIS A 209 -16.93 14.10 7.74
N PHE A 210 -16.98 13.62 8.99
CA PHE A 210 -16.50 12.28 9.34
C PHE A 210 -17.23 11.22 8.51
N VAL A 211 -18.56 11.24 8.54
CA VAL A 211 -19.39 10.27 7.82
C VAL A 211 -19.13 10.33 6.32
N PHE A 212 -19.00 11.53 5.74
CA PHE A 212 -18.69 11.70 4.32
C PHE A 212 -17.36 11.05 3.92
N TRP A 213 -16.27 11.37 4.62
CA TRP A 213 -14.94 10.84 4.31
C TRP A 213 -14.85 9.33 4.59
N SER A 214 -15.42 8.86 5.70
CA SER A 214 -15.48 7.44 6.03
C SER A 214 -16.27 6.64 5.00
N SER A 215 -17.39 7.17 4.49
CA SER A 215 -18.17 6.55 3.43
C SER A 215 -17.39 6.47 2.11
N LEU A 216 -16.74 7.57 1.70
CA LEU A 216 -15.91 7.60 0.50
C LEU A 216 -14.75 6.59 0.58
N TYR A 217 -14.13 6.48 1.75
CA TYR A 217 -13.05 5.52 1.99
C TYR A 217 -13.54 4.08 1.99
N LEU A 218 -14.67 3.79 2.64
CA LEU A 218 -15.28 2.45 2.61
C LEU A 218 -15.67 2.04 1.19
N MET A 219 -16.21 2.97 0.39
CA MET A 219 -16.49 2.73 -1.01
C MET A 219 -15.21 2.34 -1.77
N LEU A 220 -14.09 3.04 -1.55
CA LEU A 220 -12.79 2.70 -2.14
C LEU A 220 -12.36 1.28 -1.76
N ILE A 221 -12.47 0.90 -0.49
CA ILE A 221 -12.14 -0.46 -0.02
C ILE A 221 -13.07 -1.51 -0.65
N CYS A 222 -14.38 -1.26 -0.71
CA CYS A 222 -15.33 -2.15 -1.35
C CYS A 222 -15.00 -2.38 -2.83
N VAL A 223 -14.62 -1.33 -3.55
CA VAL A 223 -14.20 -1.43 -4.96
C VAL A 223 -12.97 -2.32 -5.11
N ILE A 224 -11.96 -2.14 -4.25
CA ILE A 224 -10.76 -2.98 -4.21
C ILE A 224 -11.13 -4.44 -3.94
N LEU A 225 -11.93 -4.70 -2.91
CA LEU A 225 -12.33 -6.06 -2.53
C LEU A 225 -13.13 -6.75 -3.63
N LEU A 226 -14.08 -6.05 -4.25
CA LEU A 226 -14.90 -6.60 -5.33
C LEU A 226 -14.07 -6.96 -6.55
N GLY A 227 -13.16 -6.09 -6.98
CA GLY A 227 -12.35 -6.46 -8.13
C GLY A 227 -11.26 -7.49 -7.80
N CYS A 228 -10.72 -7.52 -6.57
CA CYS A 228 -9.82 -8.60 -6.15
C CYS A 228 -10.54 -9.96 -6.21
N SER A 229 -11.80 -10.01 -5.75
CA SER A 229 -12.65 -11.19 -5.92
C SER A 229 -12.77 -11.60 -7.40
N ARG A 230 -13.13 -10.65 -8.28
CA ARG A 230 -13.33 -10.93 -9.71
C ARG A 230 -12.06 -11.25 -10.51
N LYS A 231 -10.91 -10.71 -10.11
CA LYS A 231 -9.65 -10.85 -10.87
C LYS A 231 -8.72 -11.92 -10.32
N VAL A 232 -8.74 -12.13 -9.00
CA VAL A 232 -7.89 -13.12 -8.32
C VAL A 232 -8.72 -14.37 -7.98
N ALA A 233 -9.83 -14.22 -7.26
CA ALA A 233 -10.59 -15.37 -6.75
C ALA A 233 -11.31 -16.15 -7.86
N ASP A 234 -11.81 -15.48 -8.90
CA ASP A 234 -12.45 -16.14 -10.05
C ASP A 234 -11.47 -16.79 -11.04
N LYS A 235 -10.16 -16.59 -10.89
CA LYS A 235 -9.16 -17.17 -11.80
C LYS A 235 -9.19 -18.69 -11.67
N GLN A 236 -9.24 -19.37 -12.82
CA GLN A 236 -9.36 -20.83 -12.88
C GLN A 236 -7.99 -21.49 -12.91
N VAL A 237 -7.85 -22.55 -12.13
CA VAL A 237 -6.64 -23.37 -11.99
C VAL A 237 -7.02 -24.80 -12.34
N THR A 238 -6.30 -25.37 -13.29
CA THR A 238 -6.45 -26.77 -13.73
C THR A 238 -5.28 -27.58 -13.21
N ALA A 239 -5.57 -28.66 -12.49
CA ALA A 239 -4.59 -29.69 -12.13
C ALA A 239 -4.69 -30.85 -13.13
N THR A 240 -3.60 -31.10 -13.85
CA THR A 240 -3.41 -32.21 -14.78
C THR A 240 -2.48 -33.25 -14.18
N ARG A 241 -3.00 -34.45 -13.93
CA ARG A 241 -2.21 -35.59 -13.47
C ARG A 241 -1.91 -36.56 -14.63
N PRO A 242 -0.71 -37.13 -14.70
CA PRO A 242 -0.42 -38.20 -15.65
C PRO A 242 -1.31 -39.42 -15.35
N GLY A 243 -2.23 -39.75 -16.26
CA GLY A 243 -3.06 -40.96 -16.17
C GLY A 243 -4.42 -40.82 -15.46
N THR A 244 -4.79 -39.64 -14.95
CA THR A 244 -6.14 -39.38 -14.42
C THR A 244 -6.81 -38.17 -15.10
N PHE A 245 -8.07 -37.90 -14.79
CA PHE A 245 -8.82 -36.77 -15.34
C PHE A 245 -8.26 -35.41 -14.90
N ARG A 246 -8.57 -34.36 -15.68
CA ARG A 246 -8.27 -32.96 -15.37
C ARG A 246 -9.28 -32.44 -14.35
N GLU A 247 -8.81 -31.86 -13.26
CA GLU A 247 -9.68 -31.19 -12.28
C GLU A 247 -9.50 -29.69 -12.39
N THR A 248 -10.60 -28.95 -12.49
CA THR A 248 -10.60 -27.49 -12.60
C THR A 248 -11.34 -26.87 -11.41
N THR A 249 -10.73 -25.86 -10.81
CA THR A 249 -11.32 -25.12 -9.68
C THR A 249 -10.91 -23.65 -9.74
N SER A 250 -11.58 -22.78 -8.99
CA SER A 250 -11.18 -21.38 -8.87
C SER A 250 -10.27 -21.17 -7.67
N VAL A 251 -9.42 -20.15 -7.73
CA VAL A 251 -8.54 -19.77 -6.60
C VAL A 251 -9.35 -19.42 -5.36
N GLY A 252 -10.51 -18.79 -5.53
CA GLY A 252 -11.44 -18.46 -4.46
C GLY A 252 -12.02 -19.70 -3.78
N SER A 253 -12.41 -20.71 -4.56
CA SER A 253 -12.87 -21.99 -4.02
C SER A 253 -11.75 -22.71 -3.28
N LEU A 254 -10.52 -22.70 -3.79
CA LEU A 254 -9.36 -23.26 -3.10
C LEU A 254 -9.09 -22.55 -1.76
N LEU A 255 -9.18 -21.22 -1.71
CA LEU A 255 -9.02 -20.45 -0.47
C LEU A 255 -10.13 -20.77 0.54
N ARG A 256 -11.38 -20.89 0.07
CA ARG A 256 -12.49 -21.33 0.91
C ARG A 256 -12.24 -22.73 1.44
N ASP A 257 -11.91 -23.68 0.58
CA ASP A 257 -11.68 -25.07 0.95
C ASP A 257 -10.50 -25.21 1.92
N ARG A 258 -9.47 -24.35 1.82
CA ARG A 258 -8.38 -24.32 2.81
C ARG A 258 -8.89 -24.03 4.23
N ILE A 259 -9.89 -23.15 4.36
CA ILE A 259 -10.45 -22.74 5.67
C ILE A 259 -11.45 -23.77 6.20
N PHE A 260 -12.31 -24.31 5.33
CA PHE A 260 -13.44 -25.15 5.75
C PHE A 260 -13.18 -26.65 5.59
N ASP A 261 -12.51 -27.09 4.52
CA ASP A 261 -12.32 -28.50 4.14
C ASP A 261 -10.89 -28.75 3.58
N PRO A 262 -9.84 -28.70 4.43
CA PRO A 262 -8.45 -28.73 3.95
C PRO A 262 -8.08 -30.00 3.17
N LYS A 263 -8.80 -31.10 3.38
CA LYS A 263 -8.62 -32.36 2.66
C LYS A 263 -8.88 -32.22 1.15
N LYS A 264 -9.81 -31.36 0.73
CA LYS A 264 -10.11 -31.13 -0.70
C LYS A 264 -8.97 -30.42 -1.43
N VAL A 265 -8.34 -29.45 -0.76
CA VAL A 265 -7.18 -28.74 -1.30
C VAL A 265 -5.99 -29.69 -1.43
N HIS A 266 -5.74 -30.51 -0.41
CA HIS A 266 -4.70 -31.53 -0.46
C HIS A 266 -4.96 -32.53 -1.59
N SER A 267 -6.18 -33.06 -1.70
CA SER A 267 -6.54 -34.00 -2.76
C SER A 267 -6.46 -33.38 -4.15
N PHE A 268 -6.57 -32.07 -4.31
CA PHE A 268 -6.39 -31.37 -5.59
C PHE A 268 -4.91 -31.31 -5.98
N PHE A 269 -4.01 -31.03 -5.03
CA PHE A 269 -2.56 -30.91 -5.27
C PHE A 269 -1.74 -32.20 -5.03
N ALA A 270 -2.39 -33.30 -4.67
CA ALA A 270 -1.75 -34.58 -4.43
C ALA A 270 -0.94 -35.08 -5.63
N ASP A 271 0.20 -35.70 -5.35
CA ASP A 271 1.14 -36.29 -6.33
C ASP A 271 1.78 -35.28 -7.29
N SER A 272 1.83 -34.00 -6.91
CA SER A 272 2.43 -32.91 -7.70
C SER A 272 1.93 -32.83 -9.15
N PRO A 273 0.65 -32.47 -9.35
CA PRO A 273 0.08 -32.33 -10.69
C PRO A 273 0.76 -31.18 -11.46
N LEU A 274 0.66 -31.26 -12.79
CA LEU A 274 0.93 -30.12 -13.66
C LEU A 274 -0.18 -29.09 -13.45
N ILE A 275 0.19 -27.82 -13.26
CA ILE A 275 -0.77 -26.74 -13.02
C ILE A 275 -0.82 -25.86 -14.27
N GLU A 276 -2.01 -25.71 -14.82
CA GLU A 276 -2.32 -24.79 -15.90
C GLU A 276 -3.27 -23.71 -15.38
N TYR A 277 -2.97 -22.45 -15.70
CA TYR A 277 -3.84 -21.33 -15.39
C TYR A 277 -4.59 -20.95 -16.65
N HIS A 278 -5.90 -20.79 -16.56
CA HIS A 278 -6.71 -20.30 -17.68
C HIS A 278 -7.29 -18.94 -17.33
N SER A 279 -7.08 -17.95 -18.19
CA SER A 279 -7.88 -16.73 -18.19
C SER A 279 -9.09 -16.88 -19.11
N LYS A 280 -10.23 -16.28 -18.75
CA LYS A 280 -11.36 -16.08 -19.69
C LYS A 280 -10.99 -15.16 -20.87
N SER A 281 -9.84 -14.48 -20.82
CA SER A 281 -9.40 -13.49 -21.81
C SER A 281 -8.17 -13.89 -22.63
N ASP A 282 -7.69 -15.14 -22.56
CA ASP A 282 -6.44 -15.56 -23.24
C ASP A 282 -6.63 -15.83 -24.74
N GLN A 283 -7.05 -14.79 -25.48
CA GLN A 283 -6.73 -14.66 -26.90
C GLN A 283 -6.14 -13.27 -27.12
N ASN A 284 -4.82 -13.21 -27.31
CA ASN A 284 -3.99 -12.07 -27.73
C ASN A 284 -3.26 -11.30 -26.61
N ALA A 285 -2.06 -11.76 -26.25
CA ALA A 285 -1.01 -10.88 -25.72
C ALA A 285 0.34 -11.17 -26.40
N LYS A 286 0.84 -10.20 -27.18
CA LYS A 286 2.16 -10.24 -27.83
C LYS A 286 3.24 -9.77 -26.85
N LYS A 287 4.38 -10.48 -26.79
CA LYS A 287 5.54 -10.16 -25.93
C LYS A 287 6.44 -9.09 -26.57
N ALA A 288 6.95 -8.15 -25.77
CA ALA A 288 7.93 -7.12 -26.15
C ALA A 288 9.33 -7.39 -25.54
N PRO A 289 10.42 -6.82 -26.10
CA PRO A 289 11.79 -7.33 -25.90
C PRO A 289 12.52 -6.78 -24.66
N LYS A 290 13.49 -7.56 -24.17
CA LYS A 290 14.40 -7.25 -23.05
C LYS A 290 15.51 -6.26 -23.48
N LYS A 291 15.83 -5.28 -22.63
CA LYS A 291 17.07 -4.46 -22.72
C LYS A 291 17.94 -4.74 -21.49
N THR A 292 19.23 -4.97 -21.72
CA THR A 292 20.25 -5.27 -20.72
C THR A 292 21.34 -4.19 -20.74
N GLY A 293 21.60 -3.57 -19.59
CA GLY A 293 22.77 -2.73 -19.34
C GLY A 293 22.86 -2.40 -17.85
N LYS A 294 23.99 -2.70 -17.21
CA LYS A 294 24.24 -2.39 -15.79
C LYS A 294 24.90 -1.00 -15.67
N LEU A 295 24.41 -0.18 -14.74
CA LEU A 295 24.97 1.13 -14.36
C LEU A 295 25.73 1.04 -13.02
N PRO A 296 26.62 2.00 -12.71
CA PRO A 296 27.52 1.94 -11.54
C PRO A 296 26.84 2.26 -10.18
N PHE A 297 27.44 1.74 -9.10
CA PHE A 297 26.90 1.68 -7.72
C PHE A 297 26.36 3.01 -7.14
N TRP A 298 27.09 4.11 -7.27
CA TRP A 298 26.65 5.41 -6.73
C TRP A 298 25.46 6.00 -7.49
N GLN A 299 25.30 5.61 -8.76
CA GLN A 299 24.12 5.93 -9.55
C GLN A 299 22.94 5.03 -9.17
N GLN A 300 23.20 3.80 -8.71
CA GLN A 300 22.23 2.81 -8.23
C GLN A 300 21.52 3.21 -6.92
N VAL A 301 22.24 3.87 -6.01
CA VAL A 301 21.70 4.36 -4.73
C VAL A 301 20.78 5.58 -4.94
N TRP A 302 21.20 6.52 -5.80
CA TRP A 302 20.40 7.71 -6.13
C TRP A 302 19.34 7.48 -7.21
N SER A 303 19.46 6.41 -8.01
CA SER A 303 18.41 5.94 -8.93
C SER A 303 17.32 5.10 -8.23
N GLY A 304 17.52 4.76 -6.95
CA GLY A 304 16.58 4.00 -6.14
C GLY A 304 16.43 2.53 -6.54
N GLU A 305 17.33 1.97 -7.36
CA GLU A 305 17.30 0.54 -7.73
C GLU A 305 17.31 -0.36 -6.49
N LEU A 306 17.97 0.07 -5.40
CA LEU A 306 17.94 -0.64 -4.12
C LEU A 306 16.55 -0.61 -3.47
N PHE A 307 15.79 0.48 -3.58
CA PHE A 307 14.41 0.54 -3.08
C PHE A 307 13.48 -0.29 -3.99
N ASP A 308 13.67 -0.25 -5.31
CA ASP A 308 12.94 -1.10 -6.26
C ASP A 308 13.28 -2.59 -6.13
N GLU A 309 14.49 -2.93 -5.68
CA GLU A 309 14.92 -4.31 -5.37
C GLU A 309 14.38 -4.74 -4.00
N LEU A 310 14.32 -3.84 -3.01
CA LEU A 310 13.74 -4.10 -1.70
C LEU A 310 12.20 -4.23 -1.75
N THR A 311 11.53 -3.49 -2.64
CA THR A 311 10.07 -3.47 -2.78
C THR A 311 9.55 -4.19 -4.02
N GLY A 312 10.42 -4.67 -4.92
CA GLY A 312 10.05 -5.29 -6.21
C GLY A 312 9.36 -4.33 -7.22
N ALA A 313 9.31 -3.03 -6.94
CA ALA A 313 8.33 -2.11 -7.52
C ALA A 313 8.55 -1.75 -9.01
N ALA A 314 9.78 -1.82 -9.53
CA ALA A 314 10.06 -1.46 -10.93
C ALA A 314 9.73 -2.53 -11.96
N HIS A 315 9.62 -3.78 -11.53
CA HIS A 315 9.28 -4.91 -12.40
C HIS A 315 7.80 -5.32 -12.29
N LEU A 316 7.11 -4.89 -11.22
CA LEU A 316 5.65 -5.01 -11.01
C LEU A 316 4.79 -4.25 -12.04
N THR A 317 5.37 -3.40 -12.89
CA THR A 317 4.65 -2.76 -14.00
C THR A 317 4.75 -3.52 -15.32
N LYS A 318 5.74 -4.42 -15.47
CA LYS A 318 5.86 -5.36 -16.61
C LYS A 318 5.23 -6.71 -16.34
N ILE A 319 5.17 -7.10 -15.07
CA ILE A 319 4.56 -8.34 -14.59
C ILE A 319 3.21 -7.96 -13.98
N ASP A 320 2.12 -8.55 -14.46
CA ASP A 320 0.79 -8.30 -13.91
C ASP A 320 0.73 -8.78 -12.45
N TRP A 321 0.70 -7.82 -11.51
CA TRP A 321 0.73 -8.10 -10.08
C TRP A 321 -0.47 -8.94 -9.64
N ILE A 322 -1.59 -8.89 -10.36
CA ILE A 322 -2.78 -9.71 -10.11
C ILE A 322 -2.42 -11.18 -10.34
N GLU A 323 -1.70 -11.47 -11.42
CA GLU A 323 -1.24 -12.82 -11.75
C GLU A 323 -0.15 -13.29 -10.79
N LEU A 324 0.76 -12.40 -10.40
CA LEU A 324 1.75 -12.69 -9.38
C LEU A 324 1.11 -13.02 -8.03
N LEU A 325 0.08 -12.28 -7.63
CA LEU A 325 -0.68 -12.55 -6.41
C LEU A 325 -1.43 -13.88 -6.51
N THR A 326 -2.08 -14.13 -7.65
CA THR A 326 -2.82 -15.38 -7.90
C THR A 326 -1.89 -16.60 -7.82
N THR A 327 -0.77 -16.54 -8.51
CA THR A 327 0.23 -17.62 -8.54
C THR A 327 0.85 -17.82 -7.17
N PHE A 328 1.17 -16.75 -6.45
CA PHE A 328 1.66 -16.83 -5.08
C PHE A 328 0.67 -17.55 -4.13
N ILE A 329 -0.64 -17.23 -4.21
CA ILE A 329 -1.66 -17.91 -3.41
C ILE A 329 -1.68 -19.41 -3.72
N VAL A 330 -1.72 -19.76 -5.00
CA VAL A 330 -1.73 -21.17 -5.44
C VAL A 330 -0.45 -21.89 -5.05
N ASP A 331 0.71 -21.23 -5.13
CA ASP A 331 2.01 -21.78 -4.77
C ASP A 331 2.12 -22.07 -3.26
N VAL A 332 1.53 -21.25 -2.40
CA VAL A 332 1.45 -21.53 -0.96
C VAL A 332 0.62 -22.79 -0.71
N LEU A 333 -0.57 -22.91 -1.31
CA LEU A 333 -1.45 -24.09 -1.15
C LEU A 333 -0.80 -25.36 -1.69
N ARG A 334 -0.13 -25.24 -2.84
CA ARG A 334 0.60 -26.34 -3.46
C ARG A 334 1.78 -26.80 -2.61
N ALA A 335 2.53 -25.87 -2.02
CA ALA A 335 3.66 -26.21 -1.17
C ALA A 335 3.20 -26.86 0.14
N GLU A 336 2.04 -26.47 0.70
CA GLU A 336 1.41 -27.18 1.83
C GLU A 336 1.14 -28.65 1.47
N ALA A 337 0.56 -28.91 0.30
CA ALA A 337 0.29 -30.27 -0.15
C ALA A 337 1.57 -31.11 -0.31
N ARG A 338 2.64 -30.53 -0.86
CA ARG A 338 3.94 -31.22 -1.01
C ARG A 338 4.61 -31.57 0.32
N VAL A 339 4.43 -30.73 1.33
CA VAL A 339 4.91 -31.02 2.69
C VAL A 339 4.14 -32.21 3.29
N ILE A 340 2.82 -32.27 3.06
CA ILE A 340 1.98 -33.38 3.50
C ILE A 340 2.36 -34.69 2.79
N ASP A 341 2.61 -34.63 1.48
CA ASP A 341 3.04 -35.78 0.67
C ASP A 341 4.50 -36.21 0.95
N ARG A 342 5.20 -35.52 1.86
CA ARG A 342 6.63 -35.73 2.18
C ARG A 342 7.57 -35.62 0.97
N ILE A 343 7.14 -34.92 -0.08
CA ILE A 343 7.94 -34.63 -1.27
C ILE A 343 9.01 -33.58 -0.93
N THR A 344 8.65 -32.58 -0.13
CA THR A 344 9.56 -31.49 0.27
C THR A 344 9.45 -31.18 1.76
N THR A 345 10.56 -30.87 2.40
CA THR A 345 10.63 -30.43 3.82
C THR A 345 10.65 -28.91 3.99
N VAL A 346 10.63 -28.16 2.89
CA VAL A 346 10.72 -26.69 2.87
C VAL A 346 9.40 -26.09 3.32
N GLU A 347 9.45 -25.07 4.19
CA GLU A 347 8.25 -24.35 4.63
C GLU A 347 7.46 -23.79 3.45
N PRO A 348 6.12 -23.95 3.41
CA PRO A 348 5.29 -23.60 2.25
C PRO A 348 5.43 -22.13 1.81
N PHE A 349 5.41 -21.22 2.78
CA PHE A 349 5.55 -19.79 2.52
C PHE A 349 6.92 -19.44 1.93
N LYS A 350 7.99 -20.05 2.47
CA LYS A 350 9.36 -19.88 1.98
C LYS A 350 9.51 -20.42 0.56
N TRP A 351 8.89 -21.56 0.27
CA TRP A 351 8.90 -22.13 -1.08
C TRP A 351 8.22 -21.21 -2.10
N ALA A 352 7.03 -20.68 -1.77
CA ALA A 352 6.31 -19.74 -2.62
C ALA A 352 7.07 -18.42 -2.83
N LEU A 353 7.73 -17.90 -1.78
CA LEU A 353 8.59 -16.72 -1.88
C LEU A 353 9.78 -16.96 -2.82
N TRP A 354 10.46 -18.11 -2.71
CA TRP A 354 11.56 -18.44 -3.63
C TRP A 354 11.09 -18.52 -5.08
N ARG A 355 9.89 -19.07 -5.32
CA ARG A 355 9.31 -19.12 -6.65
C ARG A 355 9.07 -17.72 -7.22
N SER A 356 8.40 -16.88 -6.44
CA SER A 356 8.10 -15.49 -6.81
C SER A 356 9.38 -14.69 -7.08
N TYR A 357 10.40 -14.88 -6.23
CA TYR A 357 11.73 -14.30 -6.43
C TYR A 357 12.37 -14.74 -7.77
N LEU A 358 12.32 -16.03 -8.11
CA LEU A 358 12.87 -16.54 -9.38
C LEU A 358 12.12 -15.99 -10.61
N ILE A 359 10.79 -15.91 -10.54
CA ILE A 359 9.96 -15.32 -11.59
C ILE A 359 10.40 -13.87 -11.85
N HIS A 360 10.54 -13.09 -10.78
CA HIS A 360 10.99 -11.71 -10.86
C HIS A 360 12.42 -11.60 -11.41
N ARG A 361 13.36 -12.38 -10.84
CA ARG A 361 14.79 -12.36 -11.19
C ARG A 361 15.06 -12.66 -12.66
N PHE A 362 14.34 -13.62 -13.23
CA PHE A 362 14.49 -14.04 -14.62
C PHE A 362 13.54 -13.32 -15.58
N SER A 363 12.68 -12.43 -15.05
CA SER A 363 11.60 -11.76 -15.79
C SER A 363 10.77 -12.77 -16.57
N LEU A 364 10.30 -13.79 -15.86
CA LEU A 364 9.43 -14.83 -16.38
C LEU A 364 7.96 -14.42 -16.22
N ASP A 365 7.12 -15.08 -16.99
CA ASP A 365 5.67 -14.98 -16.86
C ASP A 365 5.23 -15.56 -15.50
N PRO A 366 4.31 -14.91 -14.74
CA PRO A 366 3.81 -15.47 -13.48
C PRO A 366 3.20 -16.86 -13.64
N LEU A 367 2.52 -17.13 -14.76
CA LEU A 367 1.80 -18.38 -15.00
C LEU A 367 2.70 -19.53 -15.49
N ILE A 368 4.02 -19.38 -15.35
CA ILE A 368 5.00 -20.30 -15.92
C ILE A 368 5.05 -21.66 -15.19
N SER A 369 5.32 -22.73 -15.94
CA SER A 369 5.49 -24.08 -15.39
C SER A 369 6.81 -24.25 -14.63
N ASP A 370 6.81 -25.17 -13.65
CA ASP A 370 7.98 -25.48 -12.81
C ASP A 370 9.18 -25.93 -13.66
N ASP A 371 8.95 -26.72 -14.70
CA ASP A 371 10.03 -27.26 -15.53
C ASP A 371 10.77 -26.18 -16.27
N ARG A 372 10.06 -25.12 -16.67
CA ARG A 372 10.70 -23.98 -17.31
C ARG A 372 11.53 -23.18 -16.32
N ILE A 373 11.05 -22.95 -15.10
CA ILE A 373 11.85 -22.32 -14.04
C ILE A 373 13.10 -23.15 -13.73
N ARG A 374 12.97 -24.47 -13.59
CA ARG A 374 14.11 -25.39 -13.38
C ARG A 374 15.11 -25.31 -14.53
N SER A 375 14.63 -25.22 -15.77
CA SER A 375 15.50 -25.09 -16.95
C SER A 375 16.31 -23.80 -16.93
N GLU A 376 15.70 -22.67 -16.55
CA GLU A 376 16.40 -21.37 -16.46
C GLU A 376 17.37 -21.37 -15.26
N CYS A 377 16.99 -21.96 -14.12
CA CYS A 377 17.90 -22.17 -13.00
C CYS A 377 19.13 -23.00 -13.38
N ARG A 378 18.97 -24.09 -14.14
CA ARG A 378 20.09 -24.91 -14.62
C ARG A 378 21.02 -24.12 -15.54
N LYS A 379 20.48 -23.30 -16.44
CA LYS A 379 21.29 -22.42 -17.31
C LYS A 379 22.05 -21.39 -16.47
N TRP A 380 21.36 -20.71 -15.55
CA TRP A 380 21.96 -19.68 -14.71
C TRP A 380 23.07 -20.23 -13.81
N LEU A 381 22.86 -21.38 -13.18
CA LEU A 381 23.88 -22.04 -12.34
C LEU A 381 25.14 -22.45 -13.12
N LYS A 382 25.02 -22.82 -14.39
CA LYS A 382 26.19 -23.10 -15.24
C LYS A 382 27.02 -21.84 -15.47
N THR A 383 26.37 -20.76 -15.90
CA THR A 383 27.01 -19.46 -16.14
C THR A 383 27.67 -18.91 -14.88
N ASP A 384 27.00 -19.04 -13.73
CA ASP A 384 27.52 -18.60 -12.43
C ASP A 384 28.75 -19.42 -11.98
N ARG A 385 28.76 -20.74 -12.21
CA ARG A 385 29.94 -21.59 -11.93
C ARG A 385 31.13 -21.27 -12.84
N GLU A 386 30.88 -20.89 -14.10
CA GLU A 386 31.91 -20.44 -15.04
C GLU A 386 32.49 -19.09 -14.62
N ALA A 387 31.63 -18.14 -14.22
CA ALA A 387 32.06 -16.85 -13.71
C ALA A 387 32.88 -16.95 -12.40
N ALA A 388 32.49 -17.85 -11.48
CA ALA A 388 33.20 -18.08 -10.23
C ALA A 388 34.61 -18.69 -10.41
N LYS A 389 34.88 -19.35 -11.55
CA LYS A 389 36.23 -19.84 -11.88
C LYS A 389 37.16 -18.74 -12.38
N ASN A 390 36.60 -17.70 -13.00
CA ASN A 390 37.36 -16.64 -13.67
C ASN A 390 37.58 -15.41 -12.77
N GLU A 391 36.84 -15.27 -11.66
CA GLU A 391 36.94 -14.13 -10.74
C GLU A 391 36.72 -14.57 -9.29
N LYS A 392 37.49 -14.03 -8.34
CA LYS A 392 37.16 -14.05 -6.90
C LYS A 392 35.97 -13.12 -6.67
N THR A 393 34.79 -13.58 -7.05
CA THR A 393 33.55 -12.82 -6.94
C THR A 393 33.28 -12.53 -5.46
N GLY A 394 33.24 -11.24 -5.11
CA GLY A 394 32.84 -10.77 -3.79
C GLY A 394 31.46 -11.32 -3.39
N ARG A 395 31.18 -11.30 -2.08
CA ARG A 395 29.91 -11.77 -1.50
C ARG A 395 28.73 -10.89 -1.93
N ASP A 396 28.25 -11.06 -3.16
CA ASP A 396 27.03 -10.43 -3.66
C ASP A 396 25.82 -11.22 -3.15
N PHE A 397 25.04 -10.61 -2.25
CA PHE A 397 23.86 -11.23 -1.64
C PHE A 397 22.81 -11.63 -2.67
N SER A 398 22.72 -10.91 -3.80
CA SER A 398 21.77 -11.21 -4.87
C SER A 398 22.08 -12.57 -5.55
N VAL A 399 23.37 -12.89 -5.69
CA VAL A 399 23.84 -14.15 -6.27
C VAL A 399 23.64 -15.30 -5.29
N LEU A 400 23.92 -15.07 -4.00
CA LEU A 400 23.67 -16.06 -2.95
C LEU A 400 22.19 -16.42 -2.85
N ALA A 401 21.31 -15.42 -2.88
CA ALA A 401 19.86 -15.62 -2.87
C ALA A 401 19.40 -16.42 -4.10
N ALA A 402 19.88 -16.10 -5.30
CA ALA A 402 19.56 -16.83 -6.51
C ALA A 402 20.06 -18.29 -6.50
N ARG A 403 21.26 -18.55 -5.94
CA ARG A 403 21.74 -19.93 -5.71
C ARG A 403 20.81 -20.68 -4.78
N GLN A 404 20.50 -20.12 -3.62
CA GLN A 404 19.61 -20.73 -2.62
C GLN A 404 18.22 -21.02 -3.20
N ALA A 405 17.67 -20.08 -3.98
CA ALA A 405 16.39 -20.23 -4.65
C ALA A 405 16.39 -21.41 -5.64
N CYS A 406 17.40 -21.46 -6.51
CA CYS A 406 17.52 -22.51 -7.52
C CYS A 406 17.81 -23.88 -6.89
N THR A 407 18.59 -23.96 -5.80
CA THR A 407 18.78 -25.24 -5.08
C THR A 407 17.49 -25.73 -4.45
N THR A 408 16.67 -24.84 -3.91
CA THR A 408 15.38 -25.17 -3.30
C THR A 408 14.38 -25.76 -4.31
N PHE A 409 14.52 -25.43 -5.59
CA PHE A 409 13.62 -25.89 -6.68
C PHE A 409 14.13 -27.12 -7.46
N GLN A 410 15.38 -27.50 -7.24
CA GLN A 410 16.02 -28.68 -7.87
C GLN A 410 15.93 -29.94 -7.01
N LEU A 411 15.76 -29.77 -5.69
CA LEU A 411 15.28 -30.80 -4.76
C LEU A 411 13.79 -31.03 -5.02
#